data_AF-A0A2S5A2G3-F1
#
_entry.id   AF-A0A2S5A2G3-F1
#
_cell.length_a   1.000
_cell.length_b   1.000
_cell.length_c   1.000
_cell.angle_alpha   90.00
_cell.angle_beta   90.00
_cell.angle_gamma   90.00
#
_symmetry.space_group_name_H-M   'P 1'
#
loop_
_entity.id
_entity.type
_entity.pdbx_description
1 polymer ?
#
loop_
_entity_poly.entity_id
_entity_poly.type
_entity_poly.pdbx_seq_one_letter_code
_entity_poly.pdbx_strand_id
1 'polypeptide(L)'
;MSERIQNTLRDELEPRLKEMPKEPKAMPRNFFTLLLKGDFITENTAVRWLPFFVFLGGLAMFYITNRHFAERNIREIDKANKELKELRWEYMTTKAELMFLSKQTEVAARAEKIGLKESIEPPKKIVIQENEN
;
A
#
# COMPACT_ATOMS: atom_id res chain seq x y z
N MET A 1 23.32 -58.71 -42.39
CA MET A 1 23.01 -59.58 -41.22
C MET A 1 22.29 -58.83 -40.09
N SER A 2 22.45 -57.50 -39.97
CA SER A 2 21.84 -56.68 -38.92
C SER A 2 20.32 -56.44 -39.04
N GLU A 3 19.75 -56.39 -40.25
CA GLU A 3 18.32 -56.08 -40.44
C GLU A 3 17.39 -57.23 -40.05
N ARG A 4 17.84 -58.49 -40.24
CA ARG A 4 17.06 -59.67 -39.85
C ARG A 4 16.87 -59.73 -38.34
N ILE A 5 17.90 -59.34 -37.59
CA ILE A 5 17.89 -59.32 -36.13
C ILE A 5 16.93 -58.23 -35.62
N GLN A 6 16.92 -57.05 -36.26
CA GLN A 6 15.99 -55.97 -35.87
C GLN A 6 14.53 -56.34 -36.15
N ASN A 7 14.25 -57.02 -37.27
CA ASN A 7 12.89 -57.43 -37.60
C ASN A 7 12.40 -58.58 -36.69
N THR A 8 13.25 -59.58 -36.39
CA THR A 8 12.88 -60.65 -35.44
C THR A 8 12.67 -60.13 -34.02
N LEU A 9 13.46 -59.13 -33.60
CA LEU A 9 13.27 -58.48 -32.29
C LEU A 9 11.97 -57.69 -32.25
N ARG A 10 11.60 -57.03 -33.34
CA ARG A 10 10.37 -56.23 -33.45
C ARG A 10 9.11 -57.12 -33.46
N ASP A 11 9.16 -58.23 -34.20
CA ASP A 11 8.07 -59.21 -34.29
C ASP A 11 7.82 -59.94 -32.96
N GLU A 12 8.85 -60.13 -32.12
CA GLU A 12 8.71 -60.65 -30.74
C GLU A 12 8.27 -59.59 -29.71
N LEU A 13 8.59 -58.31 -29.93
CA LEU A 13 8.27 -57.22 -29.00
C LEU A 13 6.82 -56.74 -29.12
N GLU A 14 6.27 -56.72 -30.34
CA GLU A 14 4.89 -56.28 -30.62
C GLU A 14 3.80 -57.03 -29.82
N PRO A 15 3.81 -58.38 -29.70
CA PRO A 15 2.83 -59.08 -28.88
C PRO A 15 3.02 -58.82 -27.38
N ARG A 16 4.26 -58.65 -26.89
CA ARG A 16 4.54 -58.37 -25.47
C ARG A 16 4.07 -56.98 -25.02
N LEU A 17 4.07 -56.01 -25.92
CA LEU A 17 3.53 -54.66 -25.65
C LEU A 17 1.99 -54.63 -25.60
N LYS A 18 1.32 -55.60 -26.24
CA LYS A 18 -0.16 -55.70 -26.25
C LYS A 18 -0.72 -56.40 -25.00
N GLU A 19 0.05 -57.25 -24.35
CA GLU A 19 -0.36 -58.01 -23.14
C GLU A 19 -0.10 -57.26 -21.83
N MET A 20 0.57 -56.10 -21.86
CA MET A 20 0.68 -55.25 -20.68
C MET A 20 -0.70 -54.66 -20.33
N PRO A 21 -1.14 -54.75 -19.05
CA PRO A 21 -2.42 -54.19 -18.64
C PRO A 21 -2.43 -52.69 -18.94
N LYS A 22 -3.40 -52.24 -19.74
CA LYS A 22 -3.58 -50.82 -20.08
C LYS A 22 -3.74 -50.04 -18.78
N GLU A 23 -2.74 -49.22 -18.45
CA GLU A 23 -2.78 -48.39 -17.27
C GLU A 23 -4.03 -47.49 -17.31
N PRO A 24 -4.83 -47.42 -16.22
CA PRO A 24 -5.98 -46.54 -16.19
C PRO A 24 -5.51 -45.09 -16.36
N LYS A 25 -6.03 -44.41 -17.38
CA LYS A 25 -5.71 -43.02 -17.74
C LYS A 25 -5.65 -42.15 -16.48
N ALA A 26 -4.45 -41.68 -16.15
CA ALA A 26 -4.20 -40.82 -15.01
C ALA A 26 -4.87 -39.45 -15.24
N MET A 27 -5.92 -39.15 -14.46
CA MET A 27 -6.31 -37.75 -14.22
C MET A 27 -5.13 -37.01 -13.56
N PRO A 28 -4.93 -35.71 -13.82
CA PRO A 28 -3.92 -34.93 -13.13
C PRO A 28 -4.16 -35.07 -11.62
N ARG A 29 -3.15 -35.57 -10.91
CA ARG A 29 -3.13 -35.70 -9.45
C ARG A 29 -3.16 -34.29 -8.85
N ASN A 30 -4.36 -33.72 -8.79
CA ASN A 30 -4.60 -32.43 -8.17
C ASN A 30 -4.23 -32.58 -6.70
N PHE A 31 -3.34 -31.73 -6.21
CA PHE A 31 -2.77 -31.74 -4.86
C PHE A 31 -3.83 -31.93 -3.76
N PHE A 32 -5.03 -31.41 -3.99
CA PHE A 32 -6.22 -31.62 -3.16
C PHE A 32 -6.60 -33.10 -3.02
N THR A 33 -6.58 -33.89 -4.09
CA THR A 33 -6.89 -35.32 -4.04
C THR A 33 -5.82 -36.14 -3.31
N LEU A 34 -4.57 -35.66 -3.26
CA LEU A 34 -3.49 -36.31 -2.52
C LEU A 34 -3.57 -36.00 -1.02
N LEU A 35 -3.90 -34.74 -0.66
CA LEU A 35 -4.13 -34.33 0.71
C LEU A 35 -5.40 -34.95 1.31
N LEU A 36 -6.47 -35.09 0.51
CA LEU A 36 -7.74 -35.67 0.95
C LEU A 36 -7.75 -37.20 0.96
N LYS A 37 -6.87 -37.87 0.19
CA LYS A 37 -6.72 -39.36 0.21
C LYS A 37 -5.79 -39.88 1.30
N GLY A 38 -5.04 -39.02 1.98
CA GLY A 38 -4.25 -39.43 3.13
C GLY A 38 -5.17 -39.90 4.25
N ASP A 39 -4.76 -40.95 4.97
CA ASP A 39 -5.45 -41.67 6.05
C ASP A 39 -5.99 -40.79 7.23
N PHE A 40 -5.85 -39.47 7.11
CA PHE A 40 -6.24 -38.42 8.04
C PHE A 40 -7.75 -38.14 8.10
N ILE A 41 -8.52 -38.50 7.07
CA ILE A 41 -9.99 -38.34 7.01
C ILE A 41 -10.69 -39.67 7.29
N THR A 42 -10.22 -40.41 8.30
CA THR A 42 -11.05 -41.44 8.93
C THR A 42 -12.16 -40.75 9.74
N GLU A 43 -13.36 -41.33 9.78
CA GLU A 43 -14.57 -40.73 10.38
C GLU A 43 -14.33 -40.20 11.81
N ASN A 44 -13.60 -40.97 12.62
CA ASN A 44 -13.26 -40.60 14.01
C ASN A 44 -12.25 -39.45 14.13
N THR A 45 -11.36 -39.30 13.16
CA THR A 45 -10.34 -38.24 13.14
C THR A 45 -10.96 -36.95 12.64
N ALA A 46 -11.73 -37.01 11.54
CA ALA A 46 -12.40 -35.84 10.96
C ALA A 46 -13.29 -35.10 11.98
N VAL A 47 -14.08 -35.83 12.77
CA VAL A 47 -14.95 -35.24 13.81
C VAL A 47 -14.14 -34.55 14.92
N ARG A 48 -12.93 -35.06 15.25
CA ARG A 48 -12.06 -34.47 16.26
C ARG A 48 -11.40 -33.16 15.81
N TRP A 49 -11.07 -33.03 14.53
CA TRP A 49 -10.43 -31.83 13.95
C TRP A 49 -11.44 -30.78 13.45
N LEU A 50 -12.71 -31.15 13.29
CA LEU A 50 -13.78 -30.25 12.85
C LEU A 50 -13.87 -28.93 13.64
N PRO A 51 -13.85 -28.90 15.00
CA PRO A 51 -13.87 -27.63 15.73
C PRO A 51 -12.64 -26.75 15.48
N PHE A 52 -11.48 -27.35 15.18
CA PHE A 52 -10.26 -26.61 14.85
C PHE A 52 -10.36 -25.91 13.49
N PHE A 53 -10.93 -26.57 12.47
CA PHE A 53 -11.16 -25.93 11.17
C PHE A 53 -12.21 -24.83 11.24
N VAL A 54 -13.26 -25.00 12.05
CA VAL A 54 -14.25 -23.93 12.30
C VAL A 54 -13.60 -22.74 12.98
N PHE A 55 -12.72 -22.96 13.95
CA PHE A 55 -11.93 -21.91 14.59
C PHE A 55 -11.04 -21.18 13.57
N LEU A 56 -10.35 -21.92 12.70
CA LEU A 56 -9.51 -21.34 11.64
C LEU A 56 -10.33 -20.54 10.62
N GLY A 57 -11.52 -21.04 10.25
CA GLY A 57 -12.47 -20.34 9.40
C GLY A 57 -12.96 -19.04 10.05
N GLY A 58 -13.26 -19.07 11.36
CA GLY A 58 -13.60 -17.88 12.13
C GLY A 58 -12.48 -16.84 12.16
N LEU A 59 -11.23 -17.30 12.34
CA LEU A 59 -10.06 -16.42 12.32
C LEU A 59 -9.82 -15.82 10.92
N ALA A 60 -10.01 -16.61 9.86
CA ALA A 60 -9.93 -16.13 8.49
C ALA A 60 -11.01 -15.09 8.19
N MET A 61 -12.24 -15.31 8.67
CA MET A 61 -13.33 -14.33 8.54
C MET A 61 -12.98 -13.03 9.28
N PHE A 62 -12.52 -13.13 10.52
CA PHE A 62 -12.07 -11.98 11.31
C PHE A 62 -10.94 -11.21 10.61
N TYR A 63 -9.99 -11.93 10.01
CA TYR A 63 -8.88 -11.32 9.27
C TYR A 63 -9.36 -10.56 8.03
N ILE A 64 -10.25 -11.14 7.22
CA ILE A 64 -10.82 -10.47 6.04
C ILE A 64 -11.59 -9.21 6.46
N THR A 65 -12.38 -9.32 7.53
CA THR A 65 -13.11 -8.18 8.10
C THR A 65 -12.14 -7.08 8.52
N ASN A 66 -11.11 -7.42 9.31
CA ASN A 66 -10.12 -6.45 9.77
C ASN A 66 -9.37 -5.78 8.59
N ARG A 67 -9.02 -6.56 7.56
CA ARG A 67 -8.41 -6.06 6.34
C ARG A 67 -9.29 -5.02 5.63
N HIS A 68 -10.59 -5.27 5.50
CA HIS A 68 -11.50 -4.32 4.89
C HIS A 68 -11.67 -3.04 5.72
N PHE A 69 -11.63 -3.13 7.05
CA PHE A 69 -11.62 -1.94 7.91
C PHE A 69 -10.35 -1.11 7.72
N ALA A 70 -9.18 -1.76 7.71
CA ALA A 70 -7.91 -1.07 7.45
C ALA A 70 -7.89 -0.35 6.09
N GLU A 71 -8.42 -1.00 5.05
CA GLU A 71 -8.50 -0.41 3.70
C GLU A 71 -9.40 0.83 3.66
N ARG A 72 -10.52 0.83 4.40
CA ARG A 72 -11.39 2.01 4.53
C ARG A 72 -10.68 3.14 5.26
N ASN A 73 -10.05 2.83 6.39
CA ASN A 73 -9.33 3.82 7.20
C ASN A 73 -8.18 4.47 6.41
N ILE A 74 -7.42 3.69 5.62
CA ILE A 74 -6.35 4.23 4.77
C ILE A 74 -6.91 5.24 3.77
N ARG A 75 -8.03 4.93 3.11
CA ARG A 75 -8.67 5.87 2.18
C ARG A 75 -9.16 7.14 2.85
N GLU A 76 -9.65 7.07 4.09
CA GLU A 76 -10.07 8.24 4.85
C GLU A 76 -8.87 9.10 5.25
N ILE A 77 -7.77 8.47 5.68
CA ILE A 77 -6.51 9.14 5.98
C ILE A 77 -5.99 9.89 4.75
N ASP A 78 -6.01 9.26 3.57
CA ASP A 78 -5.56 9.89 2.33
C ASP A 78 -6.41 11.12 1.96
N LYS A 79 -7.73 11.03 2.14
CA LYS A 79 -8.64 12.18 1.92
C LYS A 79 -8.35 13.32 2.90
N ALA A 80 -8.27 13.01 4.19
CA ALA A 80 -7.98 13.99 5.22
C ALA A 80 -6.61 14.67 5.00
N ASN A 81 -5.59 13.90 4.60
CA ASN A 81 -4.27 14.46 4.27
C ASN A 81 -4.31 15.39 3.05
N LYS A 82 -5.14 15.07 2.05
CA LYS A 82 -5.34 15.94 0.90
C LYS A 82 -5.98 17.26 1.29
N GLU A 83 -7.05 17.22 2.09
CA GLU A 83 -7.73 18.41 2.61
C GLU A 83 -6.78 19.27 3.47
N LEU A 84 -6.02 18.64 4.36
CA LEU A 84 -5.02 19.32 5.18
C LEU A 84 -3.96 20.02 4.31
N LYS A 85 -3.52 19.35 3.23
CA LYS A 85 -2.56 19.92 2.29
C LYS A 85 -3.16 21.14 1.60
N GLU A 86 -4.36 21.05 1.05
CA GLU A 86 -5.08 22.16 0.40
C GLU A 86 -5.23 23.35 1.35
N LEU A 87 -5.69 23.13 2.58
CA LEU A 87 -5.83 24.19 3.58
C LEU A 87 -4.48 24.84 3.94
N ARG A 88 -3.40 24.04 3.99
CA ARG A 88 -2.05 24.56 4.21
C ARG A 88 -1.55 25.42 3.06
N TRP A 89 -1.88 25.07 1.81
CA TRP A 89 -1.56 25.91 0.65
C TRP A 89 -2.31 27.23 0.70
N GLU A 90 -3.60 27.19 1.00
CA GLU A 90 -4.41 28.41 1.16
C GLU A 90 -3.86 29.32 2.25
N TYR A 91 -3.57 28.77 3.43
CA TYR A 91 -2.94 29.52 4.53
C TYR A 91 -1.62 30.17 4.09
N MET A 92 -0.78 29.43 3.36
CA MET A 92 0.54 29.94 2.97
C MET A 92 0.43 31.03 1.91
N THR A 93 -0.50 30.91 0.96
CA THR A 93 -0.79 31.96 -0.03
C THR A 93 -1.31 33.22 0.65
N THR A 94 -2.34 33.11 1.49
CA THR A 94 -2.91 34.25 2.21
C THR A 94 -1.89 34.92 3.13
N LYS A 95 -1.04 34.12 3.80
CA LYS A 95 0.06 34.66 4.62
C LYS A 95 1.10 35.39 3.77
N ALA A 96 1.45 34.86 2.60
CA ALA A 96 2.40 35.48 1.68
C ALA A 96 1.85 36.83 1.16
N GLU A 97 0.56 36.89 0.83
CA GLU A 97 -0.12 38.14 0.48
C GLU A 97 -0.05 39.13 1.64
N LEU A 98 -0.40 38.71 2.86
CA LEU A 98 -0.32 39.57 4.03
C LEU A 98 1.11 40.10 4.28
N MET A 99 2.12 39.24 4.12
CA MET A 99 3.53 39.65 4.24
C MET A 99 3.94 40.66 3.17
N PHE A 100 3.48 40.48 1.93
CA PHE A 100 3.71 41.42 0.85
C PHE A 100 3.07 42.78 1.16
N LEU A 101 1.82 42.77 1.64
CA LEU A 101 1.07 43.97 2.02
C LEU A 101 1.66 44.68 3.25
N SER A 102 2.21 43.90 4.19
CA SER A 102 2.82 44.42 5.43
C SER A 102 4.27 44.89 5.23
N LYS A 103 4.83 44.73 4.03
CA LYS A 103 6.20 45.17 3.73
C LYS A 103 6.27 46.69 3.84
N GLN A 104 7.25 47.20 4.58
CA GLN A 104 7.42 48.64 4.83
C GLN A 104 7.37 49.48 3.56
N THR A 105 8.01 49.04 2.47
CA THR A 105 7.97 49.75 1.17
C THR A 105 6.58 49.83 0.55
N GLU A 106 5.77 48.77 0.70
CA GLU A 106 4.41 48.70 0.15
C GLU A 106 3.43 49.52 1.02
N VAL A 107 3.61 49.45 2.35
CA VAL A 107 2.90 50.29 3.32
C VAL A 107 3.22 51.77 3.11
N ALA A 108 4.50 52.13 2.95
CA ALA A 108 4.94 53.50 2.70
C ALA A 108 4.33 54.04 1.38
N ALA A 109 4.41 53.26 0.29
CA ALA A 109 3.82 53.64 -0.98
C ALA A 109 2.28 53.84 -0.92
N ARG A 110 1.58 53.07 -0.08
CA ARG A 110 0.13 53.26 0.17
C ARG A 110 -0.14 54.44 1.11
N ALA A 111 0.70 54.64 2.12
CA ALA A 111 0.61 55.73 3.07
C ALA A 111 0.89 57.10 2.41
N GLU A 112 1.73 57.15 1.38
CA GLU A 112 1.97 58.37 0.59
C GLU A 112 0.68 58.87 -0.08
N LYS A 113 -0.21 57.98 -0.52
CA LYS A 113 -1.51 58.36 -1.11
C LYS A 113 -2.42 59.08 -0.13
N ILE A 114 -2.25 58.85 1.17
CA ILE A 114 -2.98 59.54 2.24
C ILE A 114 -2.16 60.66 2.89
N GLY A 115 -1.02 61.05 2.27
CA GLY A 115 -0.20 62.19 2.69
C GLY A 115 0.85 61.90 3.77
N LEU A 116 1.02 60.64 4.18
CA LEU A 116 2.02 60.22 5.16
C LEU A 116 3.36 59.92 4.45
N LYS A 117 4.45 60.54 4.92
CA LYS A 117 5.81 60.34 4.39
C LYS A 117 6.70 59.70 5.44
N GLU A 118 7.55 58.78 5.03
CA GLU A 118 8.59 58.22 5.91
C GLU A 118 9.61 59.30 6.30
N SER A 119 10.00 59.30 7.57
CA SER A 119 11.06 60.18 8.06
C SER A 119 12.42 59.59 7.69
N ILE A 120 13.11 60.23 6.75
CA ILE A 120 14.45 59.83 6.27
C ILE A 120 15.54 60.39 7.20
N GLU A 121 15.21 61.41 8.02
CA GLU A 121 16.17 62.03 8.93
C GLU A 121 16.28 61.23 10.24
N PRO A 122 17.50 60.88 10.68
CA PRO A 122 17.70 60.23 11.96
C PRO A 122 17.32 61.16 13.12
N PRO A 123 16.73 60.62 14.20
CA PRO A 123 16.31 61.43 15.34
C PRO A 123 17.51 62.10 16.01
N LYS A 124 17.42 63.42 16.23
CA LYS A 124 18.48 64.18 16.92
C LYS A 124 18.45 63.88 18.41
N LYS A 125 19.55 63.37 18.95
CA LYS A 125 19.74 63.24 20.40
C LYS A 125 19.98 64.62 20.99
N ILE A 126 19.02 65.12 21.77
CA ILE A 126 19.18 66.34 22.55
C ILE A 126 20.05 65.97 23.76
N VAL A 127 21.30 66.43 23.78
CA VAL A 127 22.18 66.31 24.94
C VAL A 127 22.09 67.63 25.68
N ILE A 128 21.49 67.62 26.87
CA ILE A 128 21.44 68.79 27.75
C ILE A 128 22.85 68.93 28.34
N GLN A 129 23.56 69.99 27.97
CA GLN A 129 24.75 70.39 28.70
C GLN A 129 24.28 71.26 29.86
N GLU A 130 24.37 70.73 31.08
CA GLU A 130 24.24 71.55 32.29
C GLU A 130 25.42 72.54 32.29
N ASN A 131 25.12 73.82 32.07
CA ASN A 131 26.09 74.88 32.30
C ASN A 131 26.26 75.02 33.82
N GLU A 132 27.41 74.58 34.34
CA GLU A 132 27.88 74.99 35.66
C GLU A 132 28.18 76.49 35.61
N ASN A 133 27.40 77.27 36.37
CA ASN A 133 27.66 78.68 36.68
C ASN A 133 28.85 78.82 37.62
#